data_AF-A0A0Q7DV60-F1
#
_entry.id   AF-A0A0Q7DV60-F1
#
_cell.length_a   1.000
_cell.length_b   1.000
_cell.length_c   1.000
_cell.angle_alpha   90.00
_cell.angle_beta   90.00
_cell.angle_gamma   90.00
#
_symmetry.space_group_name_H-M   'P 1'
#
loop_
_entity.id
_entity.type
_entity.pdbx_description
1 polymer ?
#
loop_
_entity_poly.entity_id
_entity_poly.type
_entity_poly.pdbx_seq_one_letter_code
_entity_poly.pdbx_strand_id
1 'polypeptide(L)'
;MLSSASGLGFAGQNRTTTLSPAQVGHLREQAKDLEGVFLNTLMKEMFASLKTDESAMGGGFAEETWRGMQAEQMADVLARSGGVGLADALLPDLIAAQEAAQNSFPTTRTSGALK
;
A
#
# COMPACT_ATOMS: atom_id res chain seq x y z
N MET A 1 2.58 -42.03 -36.96
CA MET A 1 2.54 -42.04 -35.49
C MET A 1 3.33 -40.82 -35.01
N LEU A 2 2.63 -39.87 -34.37
CA LEU A 2 3.14 -38.57 -33.94
C LEU A 2 3.26 -38.60 -32.40
N SER A 3 4.47 -38.53 -31.87
CA SER A 3 4.86 -38.33 -30.45
C SER A 3 6.40 -38.22 -30.49
N SER A 4 7.11 -37.27 -29.91
CA SER A 4 7.04 -36.54 -28.62
C SER A 4 8.01 -35.35 -28.76
N ALA A 5 8.16 -34.35 -27.91
CA ALA A 5 7.72 -34.09 -26.56
C ALA A 5 7.73 -32.57 -26.34
N SER A 6 6.78 -32.12 -25.54
CA SER A 6 6.67 -30.78 -25.00
C SER A 6 7.94 -30.37 -24.24
N GLY A 7 8.48 -29.22 -24.59
CA GLY A 7 9.54 -28.53 -23.87
C GLY A 7 9.30 -27.03 -23.90
N LEU A 8 8.09 -26.58 -23.57
CA LEU A 8 7.85 -25.17 -23.28
C LEU A 8 8.44 -24.89 -21.89
N GLY A 9 9.68 -24.41 -21.91
CA GLY A 9 10.31 -23.82 -20.73
C GLY A 9 9.43 -22.70 -20.22
N PHE A 10 9.03 -22.79 -18.95
CA PHE A 10 8.54 -21.64 -18.20
C PHE A 10 9.71 -20.67 -18.03
N ALA A 11 9.89 -19.80 -19.01
CA ALA A 11 10.68 -18.60 -18.83
C ALA A 11 10.00 -17.78 -17.74
N GLY A 12 10.57 -17.82 -16.52
CA GLY A 12 10.27 -16.87 -15.47
C GLY A 12 10.51 -15.47 -16.03
N GLN A 13 9.42 -14.78 -16.37
CA GLN A 13 9.47 -13.38 -16.77
C GLN A 13 9.92 -12.59 -15.54
N ASN A 14 11.21 -12.26 -15.49
CA ASN A 14 11.69 -11.15 -14.68
C ASN A 14 10.90 -9.92 -15.13
N ARG A 15 9.90 -9.48 -14.34
CA ARG A 15 9.19 -8.24 -14.59
C ARG A 15 10.15 -7.08 -14.30
N THR A 16 10.94 -6.71 -15.30
CA THR A 16 11.61 -5.41 -15.32
C THR A 16 10.54 -4.35 -15.47
N THR A 17 10.27 -3.61 -14.39
CA THR A 17 9.41 -2.41 -14.44
C THR A 17 9.98 -1.40 -15.42
N THR A 18 9.11 -0.72 -16.16
CA THR A 18 9.50 0.36 -17.10
C THR A 18 9.65 1.71 -16.40
N LEU A 19 9.30 1.79 -15.10
CA LEU A 19 9.40 2.99 -14.28
C LEU A 19 10.84 3.24 -13.80
N SER A 20 11.21 4.51 -13.73
CA SER A 20 12.48 4.92 -13.13
C SER A 20 12.50 4.68 -11.61
N PRO A 21 13.68 4.53 -10.98
CA PRO A 21 13.79 4.36 -9.53
C PRO A 21 13.13 5.50 -8.73
N ALA A 22 13.16 6.73 -9.25
CA ALA A 22 12.50 7.88 -8.62
C ALA A 22 10.96 7.74 -8.63
N GLN A 23 10.39 7.26 -9.74
CA GLN A 23 8.93 7.00 -9.83
C GLN A 23 8.51 5.86 -8.91
N VAL A 24 9.29 4.79 -8.84
CA VAL A 24 9.06 3.69 -7.88
C VAL A 24 9.14 4.19 -6.44
N GLY A 25 10.09 5.08 -6.13
CA GLY A 25 10.21 5.74 -4.83
C GLY A 25 8.96 6.56 -4.47
N HIS A 26 8.46 7.36 -5.42
CA HIS A 26 7.21 8.12 -5.23
C HIS A 26 6.01 7.21 -5.00
N LEU A 27 5.85 6.14 -5.78
CA LEU A 27 4.78 5.16 -5.59
C LEU A 27 4.86 4.47 -4.23
N ARG A 28 6.08 4.20 -3.73
CA ARG A 28 6.28 3.66 -2.38
C ARG A 28 5.83 4.63 -1.30
N GLU A 29 6.06 5.93 -1.47
CA GLU A 29 5.57 6.95 -0.54
C GLU A 29 4.04 7.03 -0.55
N GLN A 30 3.43 7.04 -1.73
CA GLN A 30 1.96 6.98 -1.87
C GLN A 30 1.36 5.70 -1.24
N ALA A 31 2.03 4.56 -1.36
CA ALA A 31 1.59 3.32 -0.72
C ALA A 31 1.58 3.42 0.81
N LYS A 32 2.57 4.11 1.40
CA LYS A 32 2.63 4.38 2.85
C LYS A 32 1.51 5.33 3.29
N ASP A 33 1.21 6.36 2.50
CA ASP A 33 0.11 7.28 2.80
C ASP A 33 -1.25 6.54 2.80
N LEU A 34 -1.47 5.65 1.83
CA LEU A 34 -2.65 4.79 1.77
C LEU A 34 -2.76 3.85 2.98
N GLU A 35 -1.65 3.25 3.39
CA GLU A 35 -1.59 2.45 4.63
C GLU A 35 -1.94 3.29 5.86
N GLY A 36 -1.47 4.54 5.94
CA GLY A 36 -1.84 5.47 7.01
C GLY A 36 -3.34 5.75 7.09
N VAL A 37 -4.00 5.99 5.94
CA VAL A 37 -5.45 6.18 5.88
C VAL A 37 -6.21 4.92 6.29
N PHE A 38 -5.73 3.75 5.86
CA PHE A 38 -6.31 2.47 6.24
C PHE A 38 -6.23 2.24 7.75
N LEU A 39 -5.04 2.40 8.34
CA LEU A 39 -4.83 2.24 9.78
C LEU A 39 -5.67 3.22 10.59
N ASN A 40 -5.78 4.48 10.14
CA ASN A 40 -6.65 5.46 10.78
C ASN A 40 -8.11 4.99 10.80
N THR A 41 -8.62 4.48 9.68
CA THR A 41 -9.98 3.94 9.56
C THR A 41 -10.17 2.73 10.48
N LEU A 42 -9.24 1.76 10.44
CA LEU A 42 -9.31 0.56 11.27
C LEU A 42 -9.27 0.89 12.76
N MET A 43 -8.43 1.84 13.17
CA MET A 43 -8.33 2.28 14.55
C MET A 43 -9.60 3.01 15.01
N LYS A 44 -10.22 3.82 14.14
CA LYS A 44 -11.53 4.44 14.41
C LYS A 44 -12.61 3.39 14.64
N GLU A 45 -12.70 2.37 13.79
CA GLU A 45 -13.66 1.27 13.94
C GLU A 45 -13.42 0.46 15.23
N MET A 46 -12.16 0.16 15.56
CA MET A 46 -11.81 -0.48 16.83
C MET A 46 -12.25 0.36 18.03
N PHE A 47 -11.95 1.66 18.08
CA PHE A 47 -12.35 2.53 19.19
C PHE A 47 -13.86 2.73 19.27
N ALA A 48 -14.57 2.78 18.13
CA ALA A 48 -16.02 2.83 18.10
C ALA A 48 -16.64 1.56 18.70
N SER A 49 -16.07 0.39 18.40
CA SER A 49 -16.50 -0.88 18.98
C SER A 49 -16.26 -0.93 20.50
N LEU A 50 -15.11 -0.44 20.99
CA LEU A 50 -14.78 -0.44 22.42
C LEU A 50 -15.67 0.51 23.25
N LYS A 51 -16.16 1.60 22.67
CA LYS A 51 -17.13 2.50 23.34
C LYS A 51 -18.51 1.88 23.55
N THR A 52 -18.82 0.78 22.87
CA THR A 52 -20.13 0.13 23.02
C THR A 52 -20.21 -0.72 24.31
N ASP A 53 -19.08 -1.06 24.93
CA ASP A 53 -19.01 -1.79 26.21
C ASP A 53 -19.13 -0.87 27.45
N GLU A 54 -19.67 0.34 27.29
CA GLU A 54 -19.95 1.31 28.37
C GLU A 54 -21.11 0.86 29.30
N SER A 55 -21.51 -0.42 29.24
CA SER A 55 -22.59 -1.00 30.06
C SER A 55 -22.08 -1.71 31.32
N ALA A 56 -20.77 -1.77 31.58
CA ALA A 56 -20.21 -2.44 32.75
C ALA A 56 -19.25 -1.54 33.52
N MET A 57 -19.81 -0.73 34.43
CA MET A 57 -19.22 -0.23 35.67
C MET A 57 -17.67 -0.22 35.77
N GLY A 58 -17.07 0.97 35.72
CA GLY A 58 -15.81 1.27 36.42
C GLY A 58 -14.69 1.82 35.53
N GLY A 59 -14.51 3.14 35.57
CA GLY A 59 -13.30 3.80 35.05
C GLY A 59 -13.49 5.31 34.97
N GLY A 60 -13.04 6.04 35.99
CA GLY A 60 -13.14 7.51 36.02
C GLY A 60 -12.21 8.19 35.01
N PHE A 61 -12.31 9.52 34.89
CA PHE A 61 -11.52 10.37 33.95
C PHE A 61 -10.00 10.07 33.92
N ALA A 62 -9.43 9.68 35.06
CA ALA A 62 -8.02 9.30 35.17
C ALA A 62 -7.68 8.02 34.38
N GLU A 63 -8.59 7.05 34.37
CA GLU A 63 -8.43 5.81 33.61
C GLU A 63 -8.61 6.06 32.12
N GLU A 64 -9.58 6.89 31.72
CA GLU A 64 -9.75 7.29 30.32
C GLU A 64 -8.49 7.98 29.78
N THR A 65 -7.93 8.92 30.55
CA THR A 65 -6.69 9.62 30.20
C THR A 65 -5.50 8.66 30.07
N TRP A 66 -5.34 7.74 31.03
CA TRP A 66 -4.26 6.75 30.99
C TRP A 66 -4.42 5.77 29.82
N ARG A 67 -5.64 5.30 29.54
CA ARG A 67 -5.94 4.44 28.38
C ARG A 67 -5.67 5.17 27.06
N GLY A 68 -5.98 6.47 26.98
CA GLY A 68 -5.64 7.32 25.84
C GLY A 68 -4.13 7.38 25.62
N MET A 69 -3.34 7.73 26.64
CA MET A 69 -1.88 7.77 26.54
C MET A 69 -1.27 6.40 26.17
N GLN A 70 -1.75 5.31 26.76
CA GLN A 70 -1.28 3.96 26.42
C GLN A 70 -1.59 3.59 24.98
N ALA A 71 -2.79 3.93 24.49
CA ALA A 71 -3.17 3.68 23.11
C ALA A 71 -2.33 4.50 22.13
N GLU A 72 -2.04 5.76 22.45
CA GLU A 72 -1.13 6.62 21.66
C GLU A 72 0.28 6.03 21.57
N GLN A 73 0.86 5.56 22.69
CA GLN A 73 2.17 4.92 22.69
C GLN A 73 2.17 3.62 21.87
N MET A 74 1.12 2.81 21.96
CA MET A 74 0.99 1.58 21.16
C MET A 74 0.89 1.90 19.66
N ALA A 75 0.16 2.96 19.30
CA ALA A 75 0.04 3.43 17.94
C ALA A 75 1.37 3.99 17.39
N ASP A 76 2.12 4.77 18.19
CA ASP A 76 3.45 5.29 17.83
C ASP A 76 4.43 4.16 17.56
N VAL A 77 4.48 3.14 18.44
CA VAL A 77 5.34 1.97 18.26
C VAL A 77 4.99 1.21 16.98
N LEU A 78 3.70 1.00 16.71
CA LEU A 78 3.24 0.29 15.51
C LEU A 78 3.54 1.06 14.22
N ALA A 79 3.40 2.39 14.23
CA ALA A 79 3.76 3.25 13.11
C ALA A 79 5.27 3.23 12.87
N ARG A 80 6.08 3.34 13.92
CA ARG A 80 7.55 3.39 13.84
C ARG A 80 8.18 2.04 13.49
N SER A 81 7.52 0.92 13.79
CA SER A 81 7.95 -0.40 13.33
C SER A 81 7.72 -0.65 11.84
N GLY A 82 7.18 0.34 11.10
CA GLY A 82 6.97 0.24 9.65
C GLY A 82 5.53 -0.10 9.25
N GLY A 83 4.55 0.21 10.10
CA GLY A 83 3.15 -0.10 9.82
C GLY A 83 2.85 -1.59 9.92
N VAL A 84 1.86 -2.06 9.15
CA VAL A 84 1.47 -3.48 9.08
C VAL A 84 2.05 -4.18 7.84
N GLY A 85 2.82 -3.47 7.03
CA GLY A 85 3.44 -3.96 5.79
C GLY A 85 2.50 -3.92 4.58
N LEU A 86 1.38 -3.20 4.67
CA LEU A 86 0.42 -3.09 3.57
C LEU A 86 1.01 -2.30 2.39
N ALA A 87 1.82 -1.28 2.67
CA ALA A 87 2.46 -0.48 1.62
C ALA A 87 3.35 -1.34 0.69
N ASP A 88 4.13 -2.27 1.25
CA ASP A 88 4.96 -3.19 0.46
C ASP A 88 4.13 -4.21 -0.34
N ALA A 89 2.97 -4.61 0.18
CA ALA A 89 2.03 -5.48 -0.53
C ALA A 89 1.32 -4.77 -1.70
N LEU A 90 1.01 -3.47 -1.56
CA LEU A 90 0.32 -2.67 -2.59
C LEU A 90 1.24 -2.13 -3.68
N LEU A 91 2.53 -1.95 -3.39
CA LEU A 91 3.48 -1.33 -4.32
C LEU A 91 3.54 -2.02 -5.70
N PRO A 92 3.54 -3.36 -5.83
CA PRO A 92 3.54 -4.02 -7.14
C PRO A 92 2.30 -3.68 -7.99
N ASP A 93 1.13 -3.57 -7.35
CA ASP A 93 -0.13 -3.25 -8.01
C ASP A 93 -0.16 -1.78 -8.45
N LEU A 94 0.36 -0.87 -7.62
CA LEU A 94 0.52 0.54 -7.97
C LEU A 94 1.47 0.73 -9.15
N ILE A 95 2.57 -0.03 -9.19
CA ILE A 95 3.51 -0.04 -10.32
C ILE A 95 2.78 -0.50 -11.58
N ALA A 96 2.07 -1.63 -11.52
CA ALA A 96 1.33 -2.15 -12.67
C ALA A 96 0.26 -1.16 -13.18
N ALA A 97 -0.47 -0.51 -12.26
CA ALA A 97 -1.45 0.51 -12.61
C ALA A 97 -0.81 1.74 -13.27
N GLN A 98 0.33 2.20 -12.76
CA GLN A 98 1.07 3.33 -13.31
C GLN A 98 1.63 3.03 -14.70
N GLU A 99 2.15 1.82 -14.93
CA GLU A 99 2.62 1.36 -16.23
C GLU A 99 1.48 1.25 -17.25
N ALA A 100 0.32 0.72 -16.83
CA ALA A 100 -0.87 0.65 -17.69
C ALA A 100 -1.38 2.06 -18.07
N ALA A 101 -1.32 3.01 -17.13
CA ALA A 101 -1.68 4.41 -17.38
C ALA A 101 -0.66 5.15 -18.26
N GLN A 102 0.64 4.82 -18.21
CA GLN A 102 1.65 5.41 -19.10
C GLN A 102 1.52 4.91 -20.55
N ASN A 103 1.18 3.63 -20.74
CA ASN A 103 1.05 3.02 -22.06
C ASN A 103 -0.14 3.53 -22.89
N SER A 104 -1.09 4.25 -22.27
CA SER A 104 -2.25 4.80 -22.96
C SER A 104 -2.04 6.21 -23.55
N PHE A 105 -0.82 6.77 -23.47
CA PHE A 105 -0.46 8.03 -24.14
C PHE A 105 0.27 7.78 -25.48
N PRO A 106 -0.44 7.75 -26.63
CA PRO A 106 0.21 7.79 -27.94
C PRO A 106 0.84 9.17 -28.13
N THR A 107 2.15 9.27 -27.90
CA THR A 107 2.93 10.41 -28.40
C THR A 107 3.00 10.28 -29.91
N THR A 108 2.13 11.00 -30.62
CA THR A 108 2.33 11.32 -32.04
C THR A 108 3.64 12.08 -32.17
N ARG A 109 4.69 11.31 -32.43
CA ARG A 109 5.96 11.76 -33.00
C ARG A 109 5.65 12.36 -34.37
N THR A 110 5.41 13.67 -34.45
CA THR A 110 5.61 14.39 -35.72
C THR A 110 7.00 14.99 -35.70
N SER A 111 7.81 14.45 -36.62
CA SER A 111 9.23 14.66 -36.85
C SER A 111 9.55 16.10 -37.19
N GLY A 112 10.83 16.47 -36.99
CA GLY A 112 11.35 17.78 -37.34
C GLY A 112 11.18 18.17 -38.82
N ALA A 113 11.29 19.48 -39.02
CA ALA A 113 11.76 20.19 -40.19
C ALA A 113 11.94 19.38 -41.50
N LEU A 114 11.15 19.72 -42.50
CA LEU A 114 11.60 19.72 -43.89
C LEU A 114 11.42 21.14 -44.43
N LYS A 115 12.53 21.67 -44.92
CA LYS A 115 12.65 22.94 -45.65
C LYS A 115 11.77 22.97 -46.89
#